data_AF-K1YAZ9-F1
#
_entry.id   AF-K1YAZ9-F1
#
_cell.length_a   1.000
_cell.length_b   1.000
_cell.length_c   1.000
_cell.angle_alpha   90.00
_cell.angle_beta   90.00
_cell.angle_gamma   90.00
#
_symmetry.space_group_name_H-M   'P 1'
#
loop_
_entity.id
_entity.type
_entity.pdbx_description
1 polymer ?
#
loop_
_entity_poly.entity_id
_entity_poly.type
_entity_poly.pdbx_seq_one_letter_code
_entity_poly.pdbx_strand_id
1 'polypeptide(L)'
;MTTPSDDIVPENDIFLELSSVHPLSEFEEKTFLDLLEHSLSLSVTEKKRVIDAIPTLSQFQIDELTKVFVDEREEFKKLLPKEGDTIKELVVKAREGWKQLHDIYIQEAAQREKQGEDQGKIDDLKKSLGI
;
A
#
# COMPACT_ATOMS: atom_id res chain seq x y z
N MET A 1 -1.98 -39.52 1.88
CA MET A 1 -1.72 -38.49 0.85
C MET A 1 -2.79 -37.42 1.05
N THR A 2 -2.49 -36.47 1.92
CA THR A 2 -3.32 -35.28 2.15
C THR A 2 -2.58 -34.12 1.49
N THR A 3 -3.23 -33.50 0.53
CA THR A 3 -2.82 -32.22 -0.06
C THR A 3 -2.64 -31.19 1.08
N PRO A 4 -1.56 -30.40 1.11
CA PRO A 4 -1.61 -29.18 1.89
C PRO A 4 -2.60 -28.26 1.18
N SER A 5 -3.71 -27.95 1.86
CA SER A 5 -4.53 -26.79 1.51
C SER A 5 -3.65 -25.56 1.64
N ASP A 6 -3.18 -25.03 0.51
CA ASP A 6 -2.73 -23.65 0.37
C ASP A 6 -3.95 -22.69 0.47
N ASP A 7 -4.75 -22.84 1.52
CA ASP A 7 -5.58 -21.74 2.03
C ASP A 7 -4.68 -20.91 2.93
N ILE A 8 -3.71 -20.24 2.30
CA ILE A 8 -3.03 -19.10 2.91
C ILE A 8 -4.09 -18.00 2.96
N VAL A 9 -4.80 -17.94 4.08
CA VAL A 9 -5.47 -16.72 4.52
C VAL A 9 -4.38 -15.64 4.47
N PRO A 10 -4.52 -14.58 3.65
CA PRO A 10 -3.40 -13.70 3.38
C PRO A 10 -2.93 -13.10 4.70
N GLU A 11 -1.61 -13.02 4.86
CA GLU A 11 -0.97 -12.13 5.82
C GLU A 11 -1.76 -10.83 5.89
N ASN A 12 -2.01 -10.35 7.11
CA ASN A 12 -2.69 -9.11 7.41
C ASN A 12 -2.25 -8.02 6.42
N ASP A 13 -3.04 -7.77 5.37
CA ASP A 13 -2.65 -6.90 4.27
C ASP A 13 -2.73 -5.46 4.80
N ILE A 14 -1.58 -4.96 5.24
CA ILE A 14 -1.44 -3.63 5.84
C ILE A 14 -1.99 -2.54 4.92
N PHE A 15 -1.96 -2.75 3.60
CA PHE A 15 -2.53 -1.81 2.65
C PHE A 15 -4.05 -1.81 2.70
N LEU A 16 -4.68 -2.98 2.84
CA LEU A 16 -6.13 -3.08 2.99
C LEU A 16 -6.60 -2.46 4.32
N GLU A 17 -5.83 -2.66 5.40
CA GLU A 17 -6.10 -2.02 6.69
C GLU A 17 -6.02 -0.48 6.57
N LEU A 18 -4.93 0.04 5.99
CA LEU A 18 -4.75 1.48 5.77
C LEU A 18 -5.82 2.05 4.83
N SER A 19 -6.16 1.33 3.75
CA SER A 19 -7.13 1.78 2.77
C SER A 19 -8.57 1.66 3.25
N SER A 20 -8.85 0.99 4.37
CA SER A 20 -10.19 0.87 4.97
C SER A 20 -10.60 2.12 5.79
N VAL A 21 -9.67 3.04 6.00
CA VAL A 21 -9.93 4.32 6.65
C VAL A 21 -10.12 5.41 5.59
N HIS A 22 -11.32 5.55 5.06
CA HIS A 22 -11.67 6.51 4.00
C HIS A 22 -13.04 7.19 4.25
N PRO A 23 -13.15 8.08 5.23
CA PRO A 23 -14.44 8.67 5.62
C PRO A 23 -15.06 9.61 4.56
N LEU A 24 -14.33 9.95 3.49
CA LEU A 24 -14.74 10.92 2.46
C LEU A 24 -15.06 10.28 1.10
N SER A 25 -15.00 8.95 1.00
CA SER A 25 -15.22 8.20 -0.24
C SER A 25 -15.70 6.78 0.03
N GLU A 26 -16.35 6.18 -0.97
CA GLU A 26 -16.76 4.78 -1.03
C GLU A 26 -16.22 4.18 -2.33
N PHE A 27 -15.39 3.14 -2.24
CA PHE A 27 -14.79 2.48 -3.40
C PHE A 27 -14.39 1.03 -3.06
N GLU A 28 -14.21 0.19 -4.07
CA GLU A 28 -13.73 -1.18 -3.88
C GLU A 28 -12.21 -1.18 -3.63
N GLU A 29 -11.82 -1.26 -2.37
CA GLU A 29 -10.43 -1.07 -1.91
C GLU A 29 -9.49 -2.10 -2.54
N LYS A 30 -9.91 -3.36 -2.62
CA LYS A 30 -9.12 -4.43 -3.25
C LYS A 30 -8.86 -4.16 -4.72
N THR A 31 -9.86 -3.64 -5.43
CA THR A 31 -9.72 -3.29 -6.85
C THR A 31 -8.81 -2.09 -7.02
N PHE A 32 -8.96 -1.08 -6.16
CA PHE A 32 -8.10 0.10 -6.18
C PHE A 32 -6.63 -0.24 -5.86
N LEU A 33 -6.40 -1.08 -4.85
CA LEU A 33 -5.07 -1.54 -4.47
C LEU A 33 -4.43 -2.43 -5.54
N ASP A 34 -5.19 -3.32 -6.19
CA ASP A 34 -4.70 -4.11 -7.33
C ASP A 34 -4.23 -3.21 -8.48
N LEU A 35 -5.01 -2.17 -8.79
CA LEU A 35 -4.64 -1.17 -9.80
C LEU A 35 -3.40 -0.38 -9.38
N LEU A 36 -3.32 0.04 -8.11
CA LEU A 36 -2.19 0.79 -7.58
C LEU A 36 -0.90 -0.03 -7.57
N GLU A 37 -0.95 -1.30 -7.13
CA GLU A 37 0.18 -2.24 -7.12
C GLU A 37 0.77 -2.38 -8.53
N HIS A 38 -0.11 -2.58 -9.51
CA HIS A 38 0.28 -2.85 -10.90
C HIS A 38 0.55 -1.59 -11.73
N SER A 39 0.39 -0.39 -11.17
CA SER A 39 0.73 0.85 -11.86
C SER A 39 2.23 0.90 -12.17
N LEU A 40 2.57 1.06 -13.45
CA LEU A 40 3.96 1.09 -13.91
C LEU A 40 4.53 2.51 -13.97
N SER A 41 3.67 3.53 -13.93
CA SER A 41 4.06 4.94 -13.95
C SER A 41 4.42 5.49 -12.57
N LEU A 42 3.98 4.84 -11.48
CA LEU A 42 4.25 5.30 -10.12
C LEU A 42 5.48 4.64 -9.51
N SER A 43 6.37 5.45 -8.93
CA SER A 43 7.43 5.00 -8.04
C SER A 43 6.90 4.54 -6.68
N VAL A 44 7.75 3.87 -5.90
CA VAL A 44 7.43 3.44 -4.51
C VAL A 44 6.95 4.62 -3.66
N THR A 45 7.64 5.76 -3.74
CA THR A 45 7.29 6.97 -2.99
C THR A 45 5.94 7.54 -3.43
N GLU A 46 5.62 7.48 -4.71
CA GLU A 46 4.32 7.90 -5.23
C GLU A 46 3.19 7.00 -4.75
N LYS A 47 3.39 5.68 -4.81
CA LYS A 47 2.42 4.71 -4.28
C LYS A 47 2.18 4.91 -2.78
N LYS A 48 3.24 5.16 -2.00
CA LYS A 48 3.13 5.55 -0.58
C LYS A 48 2.26 6.78 -0.39
N ARG A 49 2.52 7.84 -1.16
CA ARG A 49 1.74 9.09 -1.08
C ARG A 49 0.27 8.88 -1.42
N VAL A 50 -0.04 7.98 -2.36
CA VAL A 50 -1.44 7.63 -2.67
C VAL A 50 -2.08 6.96 -1.45
N ILE A 51 -1.46 5.92 -0.88
CA ILE A 51 -1.97 5.19 0.29
C ILE A 51 -2.15 6.13 1.49
N ASP A 52 -1.14 6.92 1.81
CA ASP A 52 -1.17 7.88 2.93
C ASP A 52 -2.26 8.95 2.75
N ALA A 53 -2.63 9.27 1.49
CA ALA A 53 -3.64 10.28 1.19
C ALA A 53 -5.07 9.73 1.20
N ILE A 54 -5.29 8.41 1.06
CA ILE A 54 -6.63 7.78 0.98
C ILE A 54 -7.63 8.36 2.00
N PRO A 55 -7.30 8.51 3.29
CA PRO A 55 -8.26 9.04 4.28
C PRO A 55 -8.77 10.45 4.00
N THR A 56 -8.05 11.20 3.18
CA THR A 56 -8.32 12.61 2.86
C THR A 56 -8.84 12.83 1.45
N LEU A 57 -8.87 11.79 0.61
CA LEU A 57 -9.33 11.89 -0.77
C LEU A 57 -10.86 11.88 -0.82
N SER A 58 -11.41 12.86 -1.51
CA SER A 58 -12.84 12.87 -1.87
C SER A 58 -13.16 11.79 -2.90
N GLN A 59 -14.44 11.41 -2.99
CA GLN A 59 -14.92 10.47 -4.01
C GLN A 59 -14.40 10.78 -5.42
N PHE A 60 -14.54 12.03 -5.85
CA PHE A 60 -14.09 12.45 -7.18
C PHE A 60 -12.59 12.19 -7.41
N GLN A 61 -11.75 12.38 -6.39
CA GLN A 61 -10.31 12.12 -6.50
C GLN A 61 -10.00 10.62 -6.59
N ILE A 62 -10.72 9.78 -5.82
CA ILE A 62 -10.60 8.32 -5.93
C ILE A 62 -11.05 7.83 -7.31
N ASP A 63 -12.17 8.34 -7.81
CA ASP A 63 -12.70 7.97 -9.13
C ASP A 63 -11.71 8.34 -10.25
N GLU A 64 -11.13 9.54 -10.20
CA GLU A 64 -10.15 9.99 -11.19
C GLU A 64 -8.85 9.18 -11.11
N LEU A 65 -8.35 8.86 -9.92
CA LEU A 65 -7.18 7.98 -9.77
C LEU A 65 -7.46 6.57 -10.33
N THR A 66 -8.61 6.01 -9.99
CA THR A 66 -9.05 4.69 -10.48
C THR A 66 -9.09 4.69 -12.01
N LYS A 67 -9.69 5.72 -12.59
CA LYS A 67 -9.77 5.88 -14.04
C LYS A 67 -8.38 5.98 -14.68
N VAL A 68 -7.49 6.79 -14.11
CA VAL A 68 -6.10 6.93 -14.60
C VAL A 68 -5.38 5.57 -14.58
N PHE A 69 -5.52 4.76 -13.52
CA PHE A 69 -4.88 3.45 -13.47
C PHE A 69 -5.50 2.44 -14.45
N VAL A 70 -6.81 2.48 -14.65
CA VAL A 70 -7.48 1.66 -15.67
C VAL A 70 -7.01 2.02 -17.08
N ASP A 71 -6.97 3.32 -17.39
CA ASP A 71 -6.51 3.82 -18.69
C ASP A 71 -5.03 3.47 -18.92
N GLU A 72 -4.19 3.64 -17.89
CA GLU A 72 -2.78 3.24 -17.89
C GLU A 72 -2.63 1.76 -18.27
N ARG A 73 -3.37 0.87 -17.60
CA ARG A 73 -3.30 -0.58 -17.84
C ARG A 73 -3.65 -0.92 -19.29
N GLU A 74 -4.67 -0.28 -19.85
CA GLU A 74 -5.07 -0.49 -21.25
C GLU A 74 -4.02 0.06 -22.23
N GLU A 75 -3.39 1.19 -21.94
CA GLU A 75 -2.29 1.72 -22.75
C GLU A 75 -1.07 0.80 -22.75
N PHE A 76 -0.62 0.31 -21.59
CA PHE A 76 0.48 -0.65 -21.53
C PHE A 76 0.15 -1.97 -22.24
N LYS A 77 -1.10 -2.43 -22.16
CA LYS A 77 -1.55 -3.63 -22.87
C LYS A 77 -1.43 -3.48 -24.39
N LYS A 78 -1.69 -2.29 -24.94
CA LYS A 78 -1.48 -1.99 -26.37
C LYS A 78 0.00 -2.00 -26.77
N LEU A 79 0.89 -1.71 -25.82
CA LEU A 79 2.35 -1.71 -26.03
C LEU A 79 2.99 -3.09 -25.89
N LEU A 80 2.36 -4.05 -25.19
CA LEU A 80 2.88 -5.42 -25.00
C LEU A 80 3.38 -6.11 -26.29
N PRO A 81 2.69 -6.03 -27.45
CA PRO A 81 3.18 -6.66 -28.67
C PRO A 81 4.46 -6.05 -29.24
N LYS A 82 4.77 -4.80 -28.87
CA LYS A 82 5.92 -4.03 -29.39
C LYS A 82 7.08 -3.97 -28.40
N GLU A 83 6.76 -3.82 -27.11
CA GLU A 83 7.71 -3.52 -26.04
C GLU A 83 7.60 -4.52 -24.88
N GLY A 84 7.14 -5.74 -25.17
CA GLY A 84 6.80 -6.73 -24.14
C GLY A 84 7.94 -7.04 -23.16
N ASP A 85 9.20 -7.05 -23.60
CA ASP A 85 10.33 -7.31 -22.70
C ASP A 85 10.61 -6.13 -21.76
N THR A 86 10.56 -4.89 -22.25
CA THR A 86 10.64 -3.68 -21.42
C THR A 86 9.50 -3.65 -20.40
N ILE A 87 8.27 -3.97 -20.83
CA ILE A 87 7.11 -3.98 -19.94
C ILE A 87 7.23 -5.07 -18.86
N LYS A 88 7.76 -6.26 -19.19
CA LYS A 88 8.04 -7.29 -18.18
C LYS A 88 9.03 -6.79 -17.13
N GLU A 89 10.10 -6.11 -17.53
CA GLU A 89 11.06 -5.53 -16.58
C GLU A 89 10.40 -4.48 -15.67
N LEU A 90 9.52 -3.64 -16.22
CA LEU A 90 8.77 -2.66 -15.45
C LEU A 90 7.82 -3.35 -14.44
N VAL A 91 7.13 -4.42 -14.84
CA VAL A 91 6.27 -5.20 -13.94
C VAL A 91 7.07 -5.83 -12.80
N VAL A 92 8.26 -6.37 -13.08
CA VAL A 92 9.13 -6.91 -12.03
C VAL A 92 9.52 -5.83 -11.04
N LYS A 93 9.97 -4.65 -11.52
CA LYS A 93 10.32 -3.50 -10.68
C LYS A 93 9.13 -2.99 -9.87
N ALA A 94 7.92 -2.95 -10.46
CA ALA A 94 6.71 -2.52 -9.76
C ALA A 94 6.39 -3.47 -8.59
N ARG A 95 6.47 -4.79 -8.81
CA ARG A 95 6.27 -5.80 -7.75
C ARG A 95 7.32 -5.74 -6.66
N GLU A 96 8.59 -5.58 -7.02
CA GLU A 96 9.67 -5.39 -6.04
C GLU A 96 9.45 -4.13 -5.22
N GLY A 97 9.06 -3.03 -5.87
CA GLY A 97 8.72 -1.78 -5.21
C GLY A 97 7.52 -1.88 -4.28
N TRP A 98 6.51 -2.68 -4.64
CA TRP A 98 5.35 -2.93 -3.77
C TRP A 98 5.75 -3.67 -2.49
N LYS A 99 6.60 -4.70 -2.61
CA LYS A 99 7.16 -5.41 -1.44
C LYS A 99 8.00 -4.49 -0.55
N GLN A 100 8.85 -3.66 -1.15
CA GLN A 100 9.61 -2.66 -0.40
C GLN A 100 8.69 -1.68 0.34
N LEU A 101 7.60 -1.26 -0.29
CA LEU A 101 6.61 -0.39 0.35
C LEU A 101 5.97 -1.06 1.55
N HIS A 102 5.61 -2.33 1.43
CA HIS A 102 5.05 -3.14 2.52
C HIS A 102 6.02 -3.20 3.71
N ASP A 103 7.29 -3.50 3.45
CA ASP A 103 8.34 -3.52 4.49
C ASP A 103 8.51 -2.17 5.17
N ILE A 104 8.42 -1.06 4.42
CA ILE A 104 8.45 0.29 4.98
C ILE A 104 7.31 0.49 5.99
N TYR A 105 6.07 0.12 5.64
CA TYR A 105 4.94 0.29 6.56
C TYR A 105 5.05 -0.58 7.81
N ILE A 106 5.52 -1.83 7.68
CA ILE A 106 5.79 -2.68 8.85
C ILE A 106 6.84 -2.04 9.76
N GLN A 107 7.94 -1.54 9.17
CA GLN A 107 9.00 -0.88 9.93
C GLN A 107 8.51 0.40 10.62
N GLU A 108 7.71 1.22 9.93
CA GLU A 108 7.10 2.43 10.49
C GLU A 108 6.15 2.09 11.65
N ALA A 109 5.32 1.06 11.51
CA ALA A 109 4.43 0.58 12.57
C ALA A 109 5.22 0.11 13.80
N ALA A 110 6.22 -0.76 13.60
CA ALA A 110 7.06 -1.26 14.68
C ALA A 110 7.89 -0.16 15.38
N GLN A 111 8.30 0.88 14.64
CA GLN A 111 8.97 2.05 15.22
C GLN A 111 8.02 2.91 16.06
N ARG A 112 6.78 3.12 15.60
CA ARG A 112 5.77 3.87 16.36
C ARG A 112 5.42 3.18 17.67
N GLU A 113 5.29 1.86 17.68
CA GLU A 113 5.04 1.08 18.90
C GLU A 113 6.18 1.25 19.91
N LYS A 114 7.44 1.05 19.48
CA LYS A 114 8.61 1.21 20.35
C LYS A 114 8.75 2.62 20.92
N GLN A 115 8.49 3.65 20.10
CA GLN A 115 8.50 5.04 20.55
C GLN A 115 7.39 5.31 21.58
N GLY A 116 6.20 4.72 21.39
CA GLY A 116 5.11 4.80 22.36
C GLY A 116 5.44 4.12 23.69
N GLU A 117 6.06 2.94 23.65
CA GLU A 117 6.51 2.21 24.85
C GLU A 117 7.59 2.98 25.62
N ASP A 118 8.58 3.54 24.91
CA ASP A 118 9.64 4.33 25.53
C ASP A 118 9.11 5.63 26.14
N GLN A 119 8.17 6.31 25.46
CA GLN A 119 7.50 7.49 26.02
C GLN A 119 6.68 7.15 27.26
N GLY A 120 5.94 6.03 27.25
CA GLY A 120 5.19 5.55 28.41
C GLY A 120 6.10 5.27 29.62
N LYS A 121 7.24 4.61 29.39
CA LYS A 121 8.24 4.35 30.45
C LYS A 121 8.86 5.63 31.00
N ILE A 122 9.13 6.62 30.15
CA ILE A 122 9.66 7.93 30.58
C ILE A 122 8.63 8.67 31.45
N ASP A 123 7.35 8.64 31.08
CA ASP A 123 6.29 9.32 31.83
C ASP A 123 6.03 8.62 33.18
N ASP A 124 6.12 7.29 33.23
CA ASP A 124 6.04 6.53 34.48
C ASP A 124 7.26 6.80 35.39
N LEU A 125 8.46 6.91 34.82
CA LEU A 125 9.66 7.32 35.57
C LEU A 125 9.51 8.73 36.13
N LYS A 126 9.01 9.71 35.35
CA LYS A 126 8.75 11.08 35.83
C LYS A 126 7.75 11.11 36.99
N LYS A 127 6.62 10.39 36.86
CA LYS A 127 5.63 10.22 37.94
C LYS A 127 6.25 9.58 39.19
N SER A 128 7.10 8.57 39.03
CA SER A 128 7.77 7.92 40.16
C SER A 128 8.80 8.81 40.87
N LEU A 129 9.39 9.76 40.15
CA LEU A 129 10.36 10.73 40.67
C LEU A 129 9.71 12.03 41.17
N GLY A 130 8.40 12.19 40.99
CA GLY A 130 7.62 13.34 41.48
C GLY A 130 7.86 14.65 40.75
N ILE A 131 8.25 14.59 39.46
CA ILE A 131 8.49 15.76 38.58
C ILE A 131 7.44 15.80 37.47
#